data_AF-A0A538QW35-F1
#
_entry.id   AF-A0A538QW35-F1
#
_cell.length_a   1.000
_cell.length_b   1.000
_cell.length_c   1.000
_cell.angle_alpha   90.00
_cell.angle_beta   90.00
_cell.angle_gamma   90.00
#
_symmetry.space_group_name_H-M   'P 1'
#
loop_
_entity.id
_entity.type
_entity.pdbx_description
1 polymer ?
#
loop_
_entity_poly.entity_id
_entity_poly.type
_entity_poly.pdbx_seq_one_letter_code
_entity_poly.pdbx_strand_id
1 'polypeptide(L)'
;MPCRTSRRASTRVPATSSDRDREENPGARRCWTEFFAIALVTPVEHADKASAHFAITVHKSAGPGIDYKSGTHNEHLLDPTKQPTGDFWQSDNRENPDFNSGSVATTERQRLEAGLAAAAAHPGQFNRDEATAPAAKHKLEALIPIKIDGFASAEGDPGHNTDLSRRRAEYVAGILRATGMRQPLAITPHGAVGSPNDAANRRVDVVVDTAFETTYSSNRYSVSEHEFGHMLGMPDEYANATSGPLAGVQTKYDALVTSAGLQATTYGQNTSSQMSAGVDVLPRHYVTLWEALGKMTAPTLTQADWSLTT
;
A
#
# COMPACT_ATOMS: atom_id res chain seq x y z
N MET A 1 -17.31 9.73 -17.33
CA MET A 1 -16.83 10.16 -18.67
C MET A 1 -15.39 10.61 -18.54
N PRO A 2 -14.42 10.05 -19.28
CA PRO A 2 -13.05 10.55 -19.22
C PRO A 2 -12.99 11.91 -19.91
N CYS A 3 -12.50 12.92 -19.19
CA CYS A 3 -12.30 14.26 -19.72
C CYS A 3 -11.18 14.21 -20.76
N ARG A 4 -11.53 14.32 -22.06
CA ARG A 4 -10.53 14.42 -23.14
C ARG A 4 -9.86 15.79 -23.04
N THR A 5 -8.62 15.81 -22.56
CA THR A 5 -7.74 16.97 -22.69
C THR A 5 -7.30 17.10 -24.15
N SER A 6 -7.99 17.93 -24.94
CA SER A 6 -7.47 18.31 -26.25
C SER A 6 -6.26 19.22 -26.04
N ARG A 7 -5.04 18.70 -26.18
CA ARG A 7 -3.85 19.54 -26.37
C ARG A 7 -3.98 20.26 -27.72
N ARG A 8 -4.48 21.50 -27.72
CA ARG A 8 -4.16 22.47 -28.76
C ARG A 8 -3.08 23.39 -28.21
N ALA A 9 -1.90 23.33 -28.82
CA ALA A 9 -0.91 24.39 -28.70
C ALA A 9 -1.56 25.68 -29.24
N SER A 10 -1.82 26.64 -28.36
CA SER A 10 -2.36 27.95 -28.74
C SER A 10 -1.24 28.97 -28.67
N THR A 11 -0.78 29.41 -29.84
CA THR A 11 -0.01 30.64 -30.02
C THR A 11 -0.85 31.83 -29.57
N ARG A 12 -0.35 32.59 -28.60
CA ARG A 12 -0.98 33.83 -28.11
C ARG A 12 -1.23 34.81 -29.27
N VAL A 13 -2.49 35.13 -29.51
CA VAL A 13 -2.93 36.35 -30.22
C VAL A 13 -3.73 37.19 -29.21
N PRO A 14 -3.57 38.51 -29.15
CA PRO A 14 -4.31 39.36 -28.21
C PRO A 14 -5.80 39.39 -28.55
N ALA A 15 -6.66 39.18 -27.55
CA ALA A 15 -8.11 39.17 -27.72
C ALA A 15 -8.68 40.59 -27.90
N THR A 16 -9.45 40.80 -28.96
CA THR A 16 -10.33 41.97 -29.15
C THR A 16 -11.66 41.75 -28.42
N SER A 17 -12.30 42.84 -27.98
CA SER A 17 -13.40 42.89 -27.00
C SER A 17 -14.79 42.41 -27.47
N SER A 18 -14.89 41.51 -28.43
CA SER A 18 -16.18 41.11 -29.03
C SER A 18 -16.61 39.67 -28.80
N ASP A 19 -15.96 38.92 -27.89
CA ASP A 19 -16.21 37.48 -27.68
C ASP A 19 -17.03 37.19 -26.40
N ARG A 20 -17.92 38.10 -25.98
CA ARG A 20 -18.72 37.97 -24.74
C ARG A 20 -20.01 37.15 -24.86
N ASP A 21 -20.34 36.62 -26.04
CA ASP A 21 -21.60 35.90 -26.26
C ASP A 21 -21.38 34.45 -26.75
N ARG A 22 -20.43 33.72 -26.15
CA ARG A 22 -20.48 32.24 -26.21
C ARG A 22 -21.38 31.73 -25.10
N GLU A 23 -22.55 31.24 -25.49
CA GLU A 23 -23.42 30.39 -24.68
C GLU A 23 -22.58 29.41 -23.87
N GLU A 24 -22.53 29.61 -22.55
CA GLU A 24 -22.03 28.61 -21.62
C GLU A 24 -22.92 27.38 -21.76
N ASN A 25 -22.37 26.32 -22.35
CA ASN A 25 -23.03 25.03 -22.40
C ASN A 25 -23.30 24.57 -20.94
N PRO A 26 -24.56 24.48 -20.49
CA PRO A 26 -24.89 24.20 -19.08
C PRO A 26 -24.49 22.79 -18.63
N GLY A 27 -24.01 21.93 -19.56
CA GLY A 27 -23.45 20.61 -19.26
C GLY A 27 -21.91 20.56 -19.18
N ALA A 28 -21.19 21.63 -19.53
CA ALA A 28 -19.73 21.65 -19.49
C ALA A 28 -19.26 22.07 -18.10
N ARG A 29 -19.10 21.11 -17.18
CA ARG A 29 -18.44 21.37 -15.88
C ARG A 29 -17.06 21.97 -16.18
N ARG A 30 -16.81 23.20 -15.70
CA ARG A 30 -15.47 23.81 -15.75
C ARG A 30 -14.51 22.81 -15.11
N CYS A 31 -13.61 22.29 -15.92
CA CYS A 31 -12.62 21.33 -15.46
C CYS A 31 -11.73 22.07 -14.48
N TRP A 32 -11.79 21.70 -13.20
CA TRP A 32 -10.76 22.08 -12.24
C TRP A 32 -9.50 21.37 -12.71
N THR A 33 -8.67 22.07 -13.49
CA THR A 33 -7.40 21.50 -13.97
C THR A 33 -6.41 21.33 -12.83
N GLU A 34 -6.59 22.10 -11.75
CA GLU A 34 -5.71 22.10 -10.59
C GLU A 34 -6.56 22.40 -9.34
N PHE A 35 -6.72 21.40 -8.47
CA PHE A 35 -7.16 21.61 -7.09
C PHE A 35 -5.90 21.76 -6.24
N PHE A 36 -5.69 22.96 -5.69
CA PHE A 36 -4.66 23.19 -4.70
C PHE A 36 -5.33 23.18 -3.33
N ALA A 37 -5.25 22.05 -2.62
CA ALA A 37 -5.43 22.07 -1.17
C ALA A 37 -4.22 22.78 -0.57
N ILE A 38 -4.41 24.04 -0.18
CA ILE A 38 -3.47 24.70 0.71
C ILE A 38 -3.79 24.16 2.10
N ALA A 39 -2.87 23.40 2.69
CA ALA A 39 -2.99 22.95 4.08
C ALA A 39 -2.91 24.17 5.01
N LEU A 40 -4.06 24.80 5.24
CA LEU A 40 -4.20 25.90 6.17
C LEU A 40 -4.65 25.31 7.50
N VAL A 41 -3.68 24.79 8.26
CA VAL A 41 -3.93 24.45 9.66
C VAL A 41 -3.87 25.75 10.44
N THR A 42 -5.03 26.40 10.58
CA THR A 42 -5.17 27.46 11.59
C THR A 42 -5.69 26.78 12.84
N PRO A 43 -4.96 26.80 13.96
CA PRO A 43 -5.50 26.35 15.23
C PRO A 43 -6.78 27.12 15.51
N VAL A 44 -7.90 26.42 15.60
CA VAL A 44 -9.15 27.00 16.11
C VAL A 44 -9.14 26.72 17.61
N GLU A 45 -8.99 27.77 18.40
CA GLU A 45 -9.18 27.64 19.84
C GLU A 45 -10.64 27.33 20.11
N HIS A 46 -10.92 26.09 20.52
CA HIS A 46 -12.21 25.72 21.06
C HIS A 46 -12.25 26.18 22.52
N ALA A 47 -13.16 27.11 22.84
CA ALA A 47 -13.32 27.61 24.21
C ALA A 47 -13.87 26.55 25.18
N ASP A 48 -14.50 25.48 24.66
CA ASP A 48 -15.09 24.41 25.45
C ASP A 48 -14.51 23.04 25.08
N LYS A 49 -13.83 22.41 26.05
CA LYS A 49 -13.28 21.05 25.94
C LYS A 49 -14.37 20.01 25.63
N ALA A 50 -15.61 20.21 26.06
CA ALA A 50 -16.72 19.29 25.78
C ALA A 50 -17.11 19.24 24.31
N SER A 51 -16.76 20.27 23.53
CA SER A 51 -17.02 20.32 22.08
C SER A 51 -15.93 19.68 21.23
N ALA A 52 -14.79 19.33 21.83
CA ALA A 52 -13.66 18.75 21.10
C ALA A 52 -13.96 17.31 20.66
N HIS A 53 -13.57 16.97 19.43
CA HIS A 53 -13.73 15.62 18.89
C HIS A 53 -12.92 14.58 19.69
N PHE A 54 -11.74 14.99 20.18
CA PHE A 54 -10.92 14.23 21.13
C PHE A 54 -10.44 15.12 22.26
N ALA A 55 -10.43 14.59 23.48
CA ALA A 55 -9.74 15.18 24.61
C ALA A 55 -8.31 14.59 24.71
N ILE A 56 -7.32 15.34 24.24
CA ILE A 56 -5.93 14.90 24.21
C ILE A 56 -5.14 15.41 25.42
N THR A 57 -4.40 14.52 26.06
CA THR A 57 -3.41 14.84 27.10
C THR A 57 -2.00 14.58 26.57
N VAL A 58 -1.13 15.59 26.63
CA VAL A 58 0.27 15.45 26.23
C VAL A 58 1.15 15.41 27.47
N HIS A 59 1.99 14.39 27.54
CA HIS A 59 2.84 14.09 28.68
C HIS A 59 4.31 14.32 28.34
N LYS A 60 5.05 14.87 29.30
CA LYS A 60 6.52 14.94 29.25
C LYS A 60 7.10 13.64 29.79
N SER A 61 7.96 12.98 29.01
CA SER A 61 8.66 11.79 29.47
C SER A 61 9.60 12.13 30.63
N ALA A 62 9.42 11.45 31.76
CA ALA A 62 10.18 11.66 33.00
C ALA A 62 11.64 11.16 32.93
N GLY A 63 12.02 10.39 31.92
CA GLY A 63 13.40 9.93 31.72
C GLY A 63 13.50 8.60 30.95
N PRO A 64 14.72 8.06 30.77
CA PRO A 64 14.92 6.77 30.13
C PRO A 64 14.41 5.62 31.01
N GLY A 65 14.00 4.50 30.39
CA GLY A 65 13.69 3.24 31.08
C GLY A 65 12.29 3.12 31.67
N ILE A 66 11.40 4.07 31.40
CA ILE A 66 9.97 3.99 31.74
C ILE A 66 9.21 3.61 30.46
N ASP A 67 8.32 2.63 30.57
CA ASP A 67 7.40 2.25 29.50
C ASP A 67 6.33 3.33 29.36
N TYR A 68 6.49 4.18 28.35
CA TYR A 68 5.50 5.17 27.96
C TYR A 68 4.64 4.58 26.85
N LYS A 69 3.32 4.69 27.00
CA LYS A 69 2.37 4.21 25.99
C LYS A 69 1.46 5.34 25.61
N SER A 70 1.72 5.91 24.44
CA SER A 70 0.72 6.73 23.77
C SER A 70 -0.40 5.84 23.26
N GLY A 71 -1.60 6.39 23.23
CA GLY A 71 -2.80 5.62 22.90
C GLY A 71 -4.00 6.50 22.75
N THR A 72 -4.86 6.15 21.81
CA THR A 72 -6.20 6.70 21.67
C THR A 72 -7.24 5.77 22.29
N HIS A 73 -8.24 6.36 22.94
CA HIS A 73 -9.31 5.64 23.61
C HIS A 73 -10.65 6.05 23.01
N ASN A 74 -11.19 5.16 22.18
CA ASN A 74 -12.44 5.37 21.47
C ASN A 74 -13.65 4.86 22.27
N GLU A 75 -13.78 5.25 23.54
CA GLU A 75 -14.87 4.82 24.41
C GLU A 75 -16.25 5.15 23.83
N HIS A 76 -16.33 6.18 22.99
CA HIS A 76 -17.55 6.58 22.27
C HIS A 76 -18.13 5.46 21.38
N LEU A 77 -17.30 4.51 20.92
CA LEU A 77 -17.75 3.35 20.14
C LEU A 77 -18.55 2.37 20.98
N LEU A 78 -18.33 2.36 22.30
CA LEU A 78 -19.04 1.52 23.27
C LEU A 78 -20.20 2.28 23.92
N ASP A 79 -20.03 3.59 24.13
CA ASP A 79 -20.99 4.48 24.74
C ASP A 79 -20.95 5.87 24.07
N PRO A 80 -21.93 6.22 23.21
CA PRO A 80 -21.94 7.48 22.47
C PRO A 80 -21.95 8.75 23.33
N THR A 81 -22.21 8.64 24.64
CA THR A 81 -22.18 9.78 25.57
C THR A 81 -20.77 10.11 26.05
N LYS A 82 -19.81 9.20 25.85
CA LYS A 82 -18.43 9.39 26.27
C LYS A 82 -17.60 10.12 25.23
N GLN A 83 -16.78 11.04 25.71
CA GLN A 83 -15.82 11.75 24.86
C GLN A 83 -14.63 10.84 24.55
N PRO A 84 -14.18 10.74 23.28
CA PRO A 84 -12.93 10.09 22.92
C PRO A 84 -11.75 10.80 23.59
N THR A 85 -10.78 10.03 24.09
CA THR A 85 -9.57 10.60 24.72
C THR A 85 -8.32 10.08 24.04
N GLY A 86 -7.18 10.73 24.31
CA GLY A 86 -5.88 10.22 23.90
C GLY A 86 -4.79 10.71 24.82
N ASP A 87 -3.80 9.87 25.03
CA ASP A 87 -2.61 10.16 25.82
C ASP A 87 -1.39 10.07 24.91
N PHE A 88 -0.57 11.12 24.88
CA PHE A 88 0.59 11.19 24.01
C PHE A 88 1.84 11.56 24.80
N TRP A 89 2.85 10.70 24.78
CA TRP A 89 4.11 10.91 25.45
C TRP A 89 5.15 11.48 24.50
N GLN A 90 5.93 12.45 24.96
CA GLN A 90 7.01 13.06 24.16
C GLN A 90 7.98 12.03 23.56
N SER A 91 8.27 10.94 24.28
CA SER A 91 9.13 9.84 23.83
C SER A 91 8.63 9.15 22.57
N ASP A 92 7.31 9.13 22.36
CA ASP A 92 6.62 8.35 21.33
C ASP A 92 6.41 9.18 20.06
N ASN A 93 6.86 10.43 20.08
CA ASN A 93 7.04 11.27 18.90
C ASN A 93 8.43 11.09 18.27
N ARG A 94 9.17 10.05 18.69
CA ARG A 94 10.39 9.60 18.02
C ARG A 94 10.09 8.30 17.31
N GLU A 95 10.51 8.25 16.07
CA GLU A 95 10.44 7.04 15.31
C GLU A 95 11.42 5.99 15.86
N ASN A 96 10.93 4.77 16.03
CA ASN A 96 11.74 3.62 16.40
C ASN A 96 12.35 3.00 15.13
N PRO A 97 13.69 2.93 14.99
CA PRO A 97 14.34 2.50 13.75
C PRO A 97 14.35 0.99 13.49
N ASP A 98 13.97 0.16 14.48
CA ASP A 98 13.98 -1.31 14.39
C ASP A 98 12.76 -1.92 15.11
N PHE A 99 11.58 -1.35 14.89
CA PHE A 99 10.36 -1.81 15.55
C PHE A 99 9.83 -3.07 14.88
N ASN A 100 9.78 -4.20 15.59
CA ASN A 100 9.20 -5.45 15.08
C ASN A 100 9.73 -5.91 13.71
N SER A 101 10.96 -5.53 13.31
CA SER A 101 11.48 -5.78 11.96
C SER A 101 11.39 -7.24 11.56
N GLY A 102 11.79 -8.18 12.41
CA GLY A 102 11.69 -9.61 12.12
C GLY A 102 10.26 -10.06 11.80
N SER A 103 9.27 -9.63 12.60
CA SER A 103 7.86 -9.97 12.34
C SER A 103 7.31 -9.32 11.07
N VAL A 104 7.72 -8.08 10.78
CA VAL A 104 7.36 -7.37 9.55
C VAL A 104 7.95 -8.07 8.33
N ALA A 105 9.25 -8.41 8.36
CA ALA A 105 9.89 -9.17 7.28
C ALA A 105 9.19 -10.50 7.03
N THR A 106 8.84 -11.24 8.09
CA THR A 106 8.14 -12.52 7.97
C THR A 106 6.76 -12.37 7.36
N THR A 107 5.98 -11.39 7.81
CA THR A 107 4.63 -11.16 7.31
C THR A 107 4.66 -10.71 5.85
N GLU A 108 5.54 -9.78 5.48
CA GLU A 108 5.68 -9.31 4.10
C GLU A 108 6.19 -10.43 3.17
N ARG A 109 7.11 -11.28 3.63
CA ARG A 109 7.51 -12.48 2.87
C ARG A 109 6.33 -13.40 2.62
N GLN A 110 5.58 -13.74 3.67
CA GLN A 110 4.41 -14.63 3.55
C GLN A 110 3.37 -14.06 2.58
N ARG A 111 3.19 -12.73 2.55
CA ARG A 111 2.33 -12.05 1.56
C ARG A 111 2.87 -12.19 0.14
N LEU A 112 4.19 -12.10 -0.08
CA LEU A 112 4.78 -12.37 -1.40
C LEU A 112 4.55 -13.81 -1.83
N GLU A 113 4.82 -14.77 -0.95
CA GLU A 113 4.66 -16.19 -1.25
C GLU A 113 3.22 -16.54 -1.58
N ALA A 114 2.26 -16.07 -0.78
CA ALA A 114 0.84 -16.26 -1.05
C ALA A 114 0.44 -15.65 -2.40
N GLY A 115 1.00 -14.48 -2.73
CA GLY A 115 0.75 -13.82 -4.01
C GLY A 115 1.34 -14.54 -5.22
N LEU A 116 2.57 -15.04 -5.09
CA LEU A 116 3.22 -15.86 -6.12
C LEU A 116 2.49 -17.18 -6.33
N ALA A 117 2.04 -17.81 -5.24
CA ALA A 117 1.25 -19.04 -5.29
C ALA A 117 -0.11 -18.81 -5.97
N ALA A 118 -0.83 -17.75 -5.60
CA ALA A 118 -2.12 -17.38 -6.21
C ALA A 118 -1.99 -17.08 -7.70
N ALA A 119 -0.86 -16.56 -8.14
CA ALA A 119 -0.55 -16.29 -9.54
C ALA A 119 -0.10 -17.52 -10.35
N ALA A 120 -0.05 -18.71 -9.73
CA ALA A 120 0.55 -19.92 -10.29
C ALA A 120 1.97 -19.67 -10.83
N ALA A 121 2.74 -18.80 -10.15
CA ALA A 121 4.00 -18.31 -10.68
C ALA A 121 5.18 -19.28 -10.50
N HIS A 122 4.98 -20.40 -9.80
CA HIS A 122 6.05 -21.33 -9.45
C HIS A 122 5.57 -22.79 -9.44
N PRO A 123 6.33 -23.73 -10.07
CA PRO A 123 7.37 -23.51 -11.07
C PRO A 123 6.79 -23.15 -12.45
N GLY A 124 7.38 -22.15 -13.10
CA GLY A 124 7.06 -21.83 -14.49
C GLY A 124 7.67 -22.88 -15.41
N GLN A 125 6.87 -23.56 -16.21
CA GLN A 125 7.34 -24.58 -17.15
C GLN A 125 7.53 -24.02 -18.57
N PHE A 126 8.54 -24.53 -19.27
CA PHE A 126 8.85 -24.14 -20.65
C PHE A 126 8.69 -25.32 -21.61
N ASN A 127 7.90 -25.14 -22.66
CA ASN A 127 7.84 -26.08 -23.77
C ASN A 127 8.92 -25.74 -24.79
N ARG A 128 10.08 -26.38 -24.62
CA ARG A 128 11.31 -26.29 -25.43
C ARG A 128 11.89 -24.86 -25.52
N ASP A 129 11.13 -23.81 -25.83
CA ASP A 129 11.52 -22.40 -25.77
C ASP A 129 10.38 -21.41 -25.42
N GLU A 130 9.13 -21.84 -25.34
CA GLU A 130 7.99 -20.98 -24.99
C GLU A 130 7.63 -21.10 -23.51
N ALA A 131 7.58 -19.97 -22.79
CA ALA A 131 7.11 -19.92 -21.41
C ALA A 131 5.60 -19.65 -21.35
N THR A 132 4.92 -20.31 -20.42
CA THR A 132 3.66 -19.81 -19.88
C THR A 132 3.96 -18.68 -18.88
N ALA A 133 3.45 -17.48 -19.15
CA ALA A 133 3.74 -16.31 -18.33
C ALA A 133 3.02 -16.38 -16.97
N PRO A 134 3.71 -16.16 -15.84
CA PRO A 134 3.07 -16.02 -14.55
C PRO A 134 2.34 -14.67 -14.42
N ALA A 135 1.09 -14.68 -13.99
CA ALA A 135 0.27 -13.48 -13.82
C ALA A 135 0.32 -12.95 -12.38
N ALA A 136 1.51 -12.64 -11.85
CA ALA A 136 1.64 -12.11 -10.50
C ALA A 136 1.61 -10.58 -10.52
N LYS A 137 0.51 -9.99 -10.04
CA LYS A 137 0.42 -8.56 -9.68
C LYS A 137 0.45 -8.44 -8.17
N HIS A 138 1.63 -8.20 -7.59
CA HIS A 138 1.73 -7.87 -6.17
C HIS A 138 2.55 -6.60 -5.99
N LYS A 139 1.93 -5.61 -5.34
CA LYS A 139 2.56 -4.39 -4.88
C LYS A 139 2.86 -4.58 -3.39
N LEU A 140 4.05 -5.07 -3.06
CA LEU A 140 4.57 -4.96 -1.70
C LEU A 140 5.66 -3.90 -1.64
N GLU A 141 5.74 -3.23 -0.49
CA GLU A 141 6.57 -2.05 -0.27
C GLU A 141 7.92 -2.41 0.38
N ALA A 142 7.97 -3.47 1.19
CA ALA A 142 9.24 -4.10 1.58
C ALA A 142 9.91 -4.73 0.35
N LEU A 143 11.11 -4.24 0.02
CA LEU A 143 11.95 -4.71 -1.10
C LEU A 143 12.65 -6.03 -0.74
N ILE A 144 11.87 -7.06 -0.39
CA ILE A 144 12.38 -8.41 -0.14
C ILE A 144 12.92 -8.97 -1.46
N PRO A 145 14.19 -9.40 -1.52
CA PRO A 145 14.75 -9.98 -2.73
C PRO A 145 14.00 -11.23 -3.16
N ILE A 146 13.78 -11.38 -4.46
CA ILE A 146 13.24 -12.59 -5.09
C ILE A 146 14.34 -13.22 -5.93
N LYS A 147 14.59 -14.51 -5.68
CA LYS A 147 15.51 -15.35 -6.45
C LYS A 147 14.75 -15.99 -7.60
N ILE A 148 15.35 -15.92 -8.79
CA ILE A 148 14.82 -16.49 -10.03
C ILE A 148 15.88 -17.47 -10.55
N ASP A 149 15.62 -18.74 -10.29
CA ASP A 149 16.52 -19.85 -10.57
C ASP A 149 16.10 -20.51 -11.88
N GLY A 150 16.93 -20.40 -12.91
CA GLY A 150 16.69 -20.98 -14.23
C GLY A 150 17.29 -22.36 -14.36
N PHE A 151 16.56 -23.30 -14.98
CA PHE A 151 17.01 -24.67 -15.22
C PHE A 151 16.84 -25.10 -16.70
N ALA A 152 17.68 -26.03 -17.12
CA ALA A 152 17.57 -26.75 -18.38
C ALA A 152 17.67 -28.26 -18.15
N SER A 153 17.11 -29.06 -19.06
CA SER A 153 17.27 -30.51 -19.06
C SER A 153 18.68 -30.90 -19.55
N ALA A 154 19.15 -32.10 -19.20
CA ALA A 154 20.56 -32.47 -19.31
C ALA A 154 21.10 -32.77 -20.73
N GLU A 155 20.27 -32.68 -21.77
CA GLU A 155 20.69 -32.85 -23.16
C GLU A 155 21.53 -31.68 -23.69
N GLY A 156 22.47 -31.96 -24.60
CA GLY A 156 23.20 -30.93 -25.34
C GLY A 156 24.47 -30.42 -24.66
N ASP A 157 24.96 -29.29 -25.14
CA ASP A 157 26.19 -28.66 -24.66
C ASP A 157 25.97 -27.98 -23.29
N PRO A 158 26.87 -28.16 -22.30
CA PRO A 158 26.74 -27.52 -20.99
C PRO A 158 26.67 -25.99 -21.03
N GLY A 159 27.48 -25.35 -21.89
CA GLY A 159 27.48 -23.89 -22.05
C GLY A 159 26.15 -23.39 -22.61
N HIS A 160 25.63 -24.09 -23.63
CA HIS A 160 24.30 -23.83 -24.17
C HIS A 160 23.21 -23.94 -23.09
N ASN A 161 23.26 -24.95 -22.23
CA ASN A 161 22.29 -25.15 -21.16
C ASN A 161 22.36 -24.06 -20.08
N THR A 162 23.55 -23.60 -19.73
CA THR A 162 23.72 -22.44 -18.84
C THR A 162 23.10 -21.18 -19.45
N ASP A 163 23.36 -20.87 -20.72
CA ASP A 163 22.80 -19.70 -21.41
C ASP A 163 21.28 -19.79 -21.58
N LEU A 164 20.76 -20.99 -21.88
CA LEU A 164 19.32 -21.24 -21.97
C LEU A 164 18.64 -21.01 -20.62
N SER A 165 19.20 -21.56 -19.54
CA SER A 165 18.66 -21.39 -18.19
C SER A 165 18.64 -19.92 -17.74
N ARG A 166 19.69 -19.15 -18.07
CA ARG A 166 19.77 -17.70 -17.84
C ARG A 166 18.64 -16.96 -18.56
N ARG A 167 18.48 -17.19 -19.87
CA ARG A 167 17.46 -16.51 -20.69
C ARG A 167 16.05 -16.78 -20.17
N ARG A 168 15.76 -18.00 -19.71
CA ARG A 168 14.47 -18.34 -19.10
C ARG A 168 14.22 -17.53 -17.82
N ALA A 169 15.21 -17.45 -16.93
CA ALA A 169 15.10 -16.67 -15.71
C ALA A 169 14.95 -15.15 -16.00
N GLU A 170 15.71 -14.61 -16.96
CA GLU A 170 15.60 -13.23 -17.41
C GLU A 170 14.23 -12.91 -18.02
N TYR A 171 13.65 -13.85 -18.78
CA TYR A 171 12.31 -13.72 -19.33
C TYR A 171 11.25 -13.61 -18.23
N VAL A 172 11.28 -14.51 -17.23
CA VAL A 172 10.38 -14.44 -16.06
C VAL A 172 10.59 -13.14 -15.28
N ALA A 173 11.83 -12.72 -15.08
CA ALA A 173 12.15 -11.44 -14.44
C ALA A 173 11.55 -10.25 -15.21
N GLY A 174 11.59 -10.28 -16.55
CA GLY A 174 10.97 -9.28 -17.42
C GLY A 174 9.45 -9.20 -17.23
N ILE A 175 8.79 -10.35 -17.13
CA ILE A 175 7.34 -10.42 -16.85
C ILE A 175 7.02 -9.81 -15.49
N LEU A 176 7.73 -10.22 -14.43
CA LEU A 176 7.52 -9.70 -13.07
C LEU A 176 7.69 -8.17 -13.00
N ARG A 177 8.72 -7.62 -13.68
CA ARG A 177 8.89 -6.16 -13.77
C ARG A 177 7.74 -5.50 -14.53
N ALA A 178 7.30 -6.09 -15.64
CA ALA A 178 6.20 -5.56 -16.46
C ALA A 178 4.85 -5.56 -15.71
N THR A 179 4.66 -6.43 -14.71
CA THR A 179 3.48 -6.41 -13.83
C THR A 179 3.58 -5.37 -12.70
N GLY A 180 4.70 -4.65 -12.61
CA GLY A 180 4.94 -3.61 -11.61
C GLY A 180 5.59 -4.11 -10.32
N MET A 181 6.15 -5.33 -10.30
CA MET A 181 6.93 -5.82 -9.18
C MET A 181 8.16 -4.94 -8.97
N ARG A 182 8.36 -4.46 -7.73
CA ARG A 182 9.45 -3.52 -7.38
C ARG A 182 10.61 -4.20 -6.67
N GLN A 183 10.41 -5.44 -6.24
CA GLN A 183 11.34 -6.27 -5.49
C GLN A 183 12.66 -6.43 -6.26
N PRO A 184 13.82 -6.40 -5.57
CA PRO A 184 15.09 -6.77 -6.18
C PRO A 184 15.01 -8.20 -6.72
N LEU A 185 15.35 -8.40 -7.99
CA LEU A 185 15.33 -9.72 -8.62
C LEU A 185 16.78 -10.21 -8.79
N ALA A 186 17.12 -11.32 -8.13
CA ALA A 186 18.39 -12.01 -8.28
C ALA A 186 18.23 -13.19 -9.24
N ILE A 187 19.02 -13.22 -10.32
CA ILE A 187 18.93 -14.25 -11.36
C ILE A 187 20.09 -15.22 -11.22
N THR A 188 19.79 -16.52 -11.11
CA THR A 188 20.80 -17.58 -11.01
C THR A 188 20.56 -18.64 -12.10
N PRO A 189 21.48 -18.78 -13.07
CA PRO A 189 21.42 -19.89 -14.03
C PRO A 189 22.05 -21.16 -13.45
N HIS A 190 21.27 -22.25 -13.38
CA HIS A 190 21.77 -23.55 -12.89
C HIS A 190 22.21 -24.49 -14.02
N GLY A 191 21.91 -24.16 -15.28
CA GLY A 191 22.25 -25.01 -16.42
C GLY A 191 21.49 -26.33 -16.43
N ALA A 192 22.16 -27.40 -16.88
CA ALA A 192 21.59 -28.73 -17.05
C ALA A 192 21.39 -29.45 -15.71
N VAL A 193 20.17 -29.96 -15.48
CA VAL A 193 19.82 -30.80 -14.33
C VAL A 193 18.98 -32.01 -14.74
N GLY A 194 19.04 -33.07 -13.92
CA GLY A 194 18.23 -34.27 -14.07
C GLY A 194 18.52 -35.09 -15.32
N SER A 195 17.50 -35.74 -15.87
CA SER A 195 17.63 -36.59 -17.06
C SER A 195 17.47 -35.81 -18.37
N PRO A 196 18.14 -36.24 -19.45
CA PRO A 196 17.89 -35.71 -20.79
C PRO A 196 16.40 -35.81 -21.18
N ASN A 197 15.91 -34.80 -21.87
CA ASN A 197 14.53 -34.65 -22.37
C ASN A 197 13.42 -34.61 -21.31
N ASP A 198 13.76 -34.55 -20.03
CA ASP A 198 12.78 -34.41 -18.96
C ASP A 198 12.21 -32.98 -18.93
N ALA A 199 10.93 -32.86 -19.26
CA ALA A 199 10.23 -31.58 -19.29
C ALA A 199 10.19 -30.89 -17.91
N ALA A 200 10.24 -31.64 -16.81
CA ALA A 200 10.24 -31.06 -15.46
C ALA A 200 11.53 -30.28 -15.14
N ASN A 201 12.61 -30.52 -15.90
CA ASN A 201 13.88 -29.79 -15.76
C ASN A 201 13.95 -28.53 -16.62
N ARG A 202 12.94 -28.29 -17.46
CA ARG A 202 12.81 -27.07 -18.28
C ARG A 202 11.94 -26.06 -17.55
N ARG A 203 12.45 -25.53 -16.45
CA ARG A 203 11.68 -24.68 -15.54
C ARG A 203 12.42 -23.45 -15.06
N VAL A 204 11.66 -22.55 -14.46
CA VAL A 204 12.16 -21.47 -13.61
C VAL A 204 11.48 -21.58 -12.26
N ASP A 205 12.29 -21.55 -11.20
CA ASP A 205 11.84 -21.49 -9.83
C ASP A 205 11.90 -20.03 -9.35
N VAL A 206 10.83 -19.55 -8.70
CA VAL A 206 10.70 -18.16 -8.24
C VAL A 206 10.53 -18.17 -6.72
N VAL A 207 11.60 -17.92 -6.00
CA VAL A 207 11.69 -18.12 -4.56
C VAL A 207 11.90 -16.79 -3.85
N VAL A 208 11.15 -16.54 -2.78
CA VAL A 208 11.36 -15.35 -1.94
C VAL A 208 12.56 -15.60 -1.02
N ASP A 209 13.46 -14.63 -0.87
CA ASP A 209 14.64 -14.80 -0.05
C ASP A 209 14.31 -14.79 1.44
N THR A 210 14.32 -15.96 2.07
CA THR A 210 14.08 -16.12 3.51
C THR A 210 15.24 -15.63 4.37
N ALA A 211 16.47 -15.57 3.83
CA ALA A 211 17.63 -15.11 4.60
C ALA A 211 17.51 -13.62 4.99
N PHE A 212 16.76 -12.84 4.20
CA PHE A 212 16.50 -11.43 4.46
C PHE A 212 15.91 -11.18 5.85
N GLU A 213 15.03 -12.06 6.35
CA GLU A 213 14.38 -11.92 7.67
C GLU A 213 15.39 -11.82 8.82
N THR A 214 16.52 -12.51 8.71
CA THR A 214 17.57 -12.51 9.75
C THR A 214 18.42 -11.24 9.76
N THR A 215 18.35 -10.46 8.68
CA THR A 215 19.17 -9.25 8.48
C THR A 215 18.35 -7.96 8.46
N TYR A 216 17.03 -8.06 8.31
CA TYR A 216 16.15 -6.90 8.27
C TYR A 216 15.98 -6.30 9.67
N SER A 217 16.55 -5.10 9.83
CA SER A 217 16.62 -4.36 11.11
C SER A 217 16.36 -2.86 10.90
N SER A 218 15.69 -2.52 9.80
CA SER A 218 15.46 -1.14 9.38
C SER A 218 13.98 -0.79 9.31
N ASN A 219 13.12 -1.55 9.98
CA ASN A 219 11.71 -1.21 10.04
C ASN A 219 11.50 -0.03 10.99
N ARG A 220 11.05 1.06 10.39
CA ARG A 220 10.77 2.30 11.09
C ARG A 220 9.33 2.27 11.59
N TYR A 221 9.05 2.93 12.72
CA TYR A 221 7.69 3.04 13.26
C TYR A 221 7.51 4.32 14.09
N SER A 222 6.46 5.09 13.82
CA SER A 222 6.09 6.29 14.58
C SER A 222 4.78 6.06 15.32
N VAL A 223 4.82 5.92 16.65
CA VAL A 223 3.62 5.71 17.48
C VAL A 223 2.66 6.89 17.32
N SER A 224 3.16 8.12 17.33
CA SER A 224 2.31 9.31 17.22
C SER A 224 1.51 9.35 15.91
N GLU A 225 2.13 8.95 14.80
CA GLU A 225 1.45 8.86 13.50
C GLU A 225 0.45 7.72 13.46
N HIS A 226 0.75 6.59 14.12
CA HIS A 226 -0.15 5.45 14.24
C HIS A 226 -1.42 5.81 15.01
N GLU A 227 -1.26 6.42 16.19
CA GLU A 227 -2.36 6.85 17.03
C GLU A 227 -3.21 7.93 16.35
N PHE A 228 -2.58 8.85 15.61
CA PHE A 228 -3.32 9.80 14.78
C PHE A 228 -4.20 9.08 13.76
N GLY A 229 -3.74 7.97 13.20
CA GLY A 229 -4.55 7.19 12.27
C GLY A 229 -5.78 6.54 12.92
N HIS A 230 -5.72 6.16 14.19
CA HIS A 230 -6.91 5.74 14.93
C HIS A 230 -7.91 6.88 15.13
N MET A 231 -7.43 8.12 15.29
CA MET A 231 -8.33 9.30 15.31
C MET A 231 -9.04 9.50 13.97
N LEU A 232 -8.44 9.05 12.86
CA LEU A 232 -9.07 9.03 11.54
C LEU A 232 -9.94 7.79 11.30
N GLY A 233 -10.10 6.91 12.29
CA GLY A 233 -10.97 5.73 12.24
C GLY A 233 -10.35 4.49 11.60
N MET A 234 -9.02 4.42 11.50
CA MET A 234 -8.32 3.26 10.90
C MET A 234 -8.18 2.10 11.91
N PRO A 235 -8.67 0.87 11.60
CA PRO A 235 -8.65 -0.27 12.52
C PRO A 235 -7.62 -1.36 12.16
N ASP A 236 -6.70 -1.11 11.22
CA ASP A 236 -5.85 -2.14 10.59
C ASP A 236 -4.99 -2.98 11.57
N GLU A 237 -4.55 -2.40 12.69
CA GLU A 237 -3.70 -3.07 13.70
C GLU A 237 -4.44 -4.20 14.42
N TYR A 238 -5.74 -4.01 14.65
CA TYR A 238 -6.52 -4.91 15.48
C TYR A 238 -6.72 -6.26 14.80
N ALA A 239 -6.82 -7.32 15.61
CA ALA A 239 -7.25 -8.62 15.14
C ALA A 239 -8.62 -8.53 14.45
N ASN A 240 -8.86 -9.43 13.49
CA ASN A 240 -10.16 -9.51 12.82
C ASN A 240 -11.26 -9.83 13.84
N ALA A 241 -12.17 -8.89 14.06
CA ALA A 241 -13.29 -9.03 14.97
C ALA A 241 -14.55 -9.39 14.20
N THR A 242 -15.19 -10.50 14.57
CA THR A 242 -16.45 -10.95 13.95
C THR A 242 -17.69 -10.55 14.75
N SER A 243 -17.50 -9.94 15.92
CA SER A 243 -18.59 -9.46 16.78
C SER A 243 -18.16 -8.24 17.61
N GLY A 244 -19.15 -7.55 18.17
CA GLY A 244 -18.94 -6.38 19.01
C GLY A 244 -18.63 -5.10 18.22
N PRO A 245 -18.36 -3.99 18.92
CA PRO A 245 -18.21 -2.68 18.30
C PRO A 245 -17.05 -2.58 17.31
N LEU A 246 -15.92 -3.25 17.60
CA LEU A 246 -14.77 -3.30 16.68
C LEU A 246 -15.13 -3.95 15.33
N ALA A 247 -15.91 -5.03 15.33
CA ALA A 247 -16.38 -5.67 14.09
C ALA A 247 -17.21 -4.71 13.23
N GLY A 248 -18.03 -3.86 13.88
CA GLY A 248 -18.80 -2.82 13.21
C GLY A 248 -17.92 -1.74 12.57
N VAL A 249 -16.82 -1.36 13.23
CA VAL A 249 -15.84 -0.41 12.69
C VAL A 249 -15.09 -1.02 11.49
N GLN A 250 -14.56 -2.23 11.64
CA GLN A 250 -13.87 -2.96 10.57
C GLN A 250 -14.77 -3.14 9.33
N THR A 251 -16.04 -3.53 9.54
CA THR A 251 -17.01 -3.68 8.45
C THR A 251 -17.24 -2.36 7.69
N LYS A 252 -17.39 -1.25 8.41
CA LYS A 252 -17.59 0.07 7.78
C LYS A 252 -16.34 0.53 7.03
N TYR A 253 -15.17 0.33 7.63
CA TYR A 253 -13.89 0.67 7.02
C TYR A 253 -13.66 -0.16 5.74
N ASP A 254 -13.85 -1.48 5.78
CA ASP A 254 -13.71 -2.35 4.60
C ASP A 254 -14.68 -1.97 3.48
N ALA A 255 -15.93 -1.63 3.82
CA ALA A 255 -16.91 -1.15 2.86
C ALA A 255 -16.45 0.15 2.19
N LEU A 256 -15.86 1.07 2.98
CA LEU A 256 -15.35 2.33 2.47
C LEU A 256 -14.12 2.11 1.57
N VAL A 257 -13.17 1.28 1.99
CA VAL A 257 -11.98 0.87 1.20
C VAL A 257 -12.41 0.24 -0.12
N THR A 258 -13.39 -0.68 -0.08
CA THR A 258 -13.93 -1.34 -1.27
C THR A 258 -14.61 -0.34 -2.21
N SER A 259 -15.37 0.62 -1.67
CA SER A 259 -16.03 1.65 -2.47
C SER A 259 -15.03 2.60 -3.16
N ALA A 260 -13.83 2.76 -2.61
CA ALA A 260 -12.73 3.48 -3.24
C ALA A 260 -11.97 2.65 -4.29
N GLY A 261 -12.37 1.39 -4.53
CA GLY A 261 -11.72 0.48 -5.46
C GLY A 261 -10.38 -0.07 -4.94
N LEU A 262 -10.15 -0.02 -3.63
CA LEU A 262 -8.95 -0.50 -2.97
C LEU A 262 -9.16 -1.89 -2.35
N GLN A 263 -8.06 -2.58 -2.06
CA GLN A 263 -8.09 -3.85 -1.36
C GLN A 263 -8.18 -3.62 0.16
N ALA A 264 -9.13 -4.28 0.81
CA ALA A 264 -9.26 -4.31 2.26
C ALA A 264 -7.99 -4.86 2.93
N THR A 265 -7.74 -4.43 4.16
CA THR A 265 -6.58 -4.90 4.92
C THR A 265 -6.76 -6.35 5.39
N THR A 266 -5.64 -7.00 5.69
CA THR A 266 -5.67 -8.22 6.50
C THR A 266 -5.37 -7.83 7.94
N TYR A 267 -6.38 -7.96 8.79
CA TYR A 267 -6.34 -7.54 10.19
C TYR A 267 -5.41 -8.40 11.05
N GLY A 268 -4.80 -7.78 12.07
CA GLY A 268 -4.01 -8.46 13.10
C GLY A 268 -2.66 -9.01 12.65
N GLN A 269 -2.17 -8.58 11.49
CA GLN A 269 -0.83 -8.93 11.01
C GLN A 269 0.16 -7.81 11.30
N ASN A 270 1.42 -8.15 11.57
CA ASN A 270 2.53 -7.19 11.70
C ASN A 270 3.08 -6.88 10.31
N THR A 271 2.45 -5.98 9.59
CA THR A 271 2.85 -5.56 8.24
C THR A 271 3.70 -4.30 8.28
N SER A 272 4.26 -3.89 7.14
CA SER A 272 4.97 -2.63 7.02
C SER A 272 4.06 -1.39 7.08
N SER A 273 2.74 -1.58 7.15
CA SER A 273 1.75 -0.49 7.30
C SER A 273 1.99 0.34 8.56
N GLN A 274 1.87 1.67 8.43
CA GLN A 274 1.85 2.63 9.54
C GLN A 274 0.75 2.32 10.54
N MET A 275 -0.37 1.73 10.11
CA MET A 275 -1.48 1.31 10.99
C MET A 275 -1.31 -0.13 11.50
N SER A 276 -0.09 -0.64 11.51
CA SER A 276 0.25 -1.98 11.99
C SER A 276 1.58 -1.92 12.72
N ALA A 277 2.69 -2.22 12.05
CA ALA A 277 4.00 -2.27 12.69
C ALA A 277 5.10 -1.55 11.91
N GLY A 278 4.81 -0.84 10.82
CA GLY A 278 5.83 -0.13 10.02
C GLY A 278 5.56 1.36 9.81
N VAL A 279 6.04 1.91 8.70
CA VAL A 279 5.93 3.35 8.34
C VAL A 279 5.14 3.60 7.06
N ASP A 280 4.67 2.54 6.41
CA ASP A 280 4.08 2.68 5.09
C ASP A 280 2.67 3.28 5.20
N VAL A 281 2.50 4.48 4.63
CA VAL A 281 1.18 5.11 4.52
C VAL A 281 0.53 4.66 3.22
N LEU A 282 -0.38 3.70 3.34
CA LEU A 282 -1.02 3.05 2.21
C LEU A 282 -2.21 3.87 1.69
N PRO A 283 -2.60 3.73 0.40
CA PRO A 283 -3.76 4.44 -0.16
C PRO A 283 -5.04 4.28 0.67
N ARG A 284 -5.25 3.10 1.28
CA ARG A 284 -6.42 2.85 2.13
C ARG A 284 -6.45 3.71 3.39
N HIS A 285 -5.32 4.24 3.87
CA HIS A 285 -5.28 5.13 5.04
C HIS A 285 -5.93 6.50 4.76
N TYR A 286 -6.16 6.84 3.49
CA TYR A 286 -6.77 8.09 3.07
C TYR A 286 -8.29 7.97 2.83
N VAL A 287 -8.90 6.79 3.01
CA VAL A 287 -10.30 6.57 2.61
C VAL A 287 -11.31 7.41 3.40
N THR A 288 -11.02 7.71 4.67
CA THR A 288 -11.89 8.56 5.49
C THR A 288 -11.78 10.03 5.09
N LEU A 289 -10.60 10.49 4.68
CA LEU A 289 -10.41 11.80 4.06
C LEU A 289 -11.11 11.87 2.69
N TRP A 290 -11.01 10.82 1.87
CA TRP A 290 -11.72 10.71 0.60
C TRP A 290 -13.24 10.75 0.79
N GLU A 291 -13.78 10.08 1.80
CA GLU A 291 -15.20 10.15 2.16
C GLU A 291 -15.61 11.56 2.58
N ALA A 292 -14.81 12.20 3.43
CA ALA A 292 -15.05 13.57 3.90
C ALA A 292 -15.07 14.57 2.74
N LEU A 293 -14.10 14.48 1.82
CA LEU A 293 -14.06 15.30 0.61
C LEU A 293 -15.29 15.08 -0.27
N GLY A 294 -15.71 13.83 -0.47
CA GLY A 294 -16.93 13.48 -1.18
C GLY A 294 -18.17 14.15 -0.57
N LYS A 295 -18.30 14.12 0.77
CA LYS A 295 -19.42 14.77 1.48
C LYS A 295 -19.36 16.30 1.40
N MET A 296 -18.18 16.90 1.60
CA MET A 296 -18.00 18.36 1.57
C MET A 296 -18.28 18.95 0.18
N THR A 297 -18.04 18.17 -0.87
CA THR A 297 -18.18 18.61 -2.26
C THR A 297 -19.46 18.13 -2.93
N ALA A 298 -20.32 17.38 -2.23
CA ALA A 298 -21.56 16.79 -2.75
C ALA A 298 -22.47 17.73 -3.57
N PRO A 299 -22.57 19.06 -3.28
CA PRO A 299 -23.34 19.98 -4.11
C PRO A 299 -22.78 20.18 -5.54
N THR A 300 -21.52 19.82 -5.79
CA THR A 300 -20.81 20.13 -7.04
C THR A 300 -20.12 18.90 -7.66
N LEU A 301 -19.55 18.04 -6.82
CA LEU A 301 -18.85 16.82 -7.20
C LEU A 301 -19.47 15.63 -6.49
N THR A 302 -19.50 14.49 -7.17
CA THR A 302 -19.84 13.22 -6.55
C THR A 302 -18.58 12.60 -5.93
N GLN A 303 -18.75 11.69 -4.97
CA GLN A 303 -17.60 10.98 -4.37
C GLN A 303 -16.78 10.20 -5.43
N ALA A 304 -17.43 9.71 -6.49
CA ALA A 304 -16.77 9.03 -7.62
C ALA A 304 -15.94 9.96 -8.52
N ASP A 305 -16.08 11.29 -8.37
CA ASP A 305 -15.20 12.25 -9.06
C ASP A 305 -13.82 12.36 -8.37
N TRP A 306 -13.67 11.80 -7.16
CA TRP A 306 -12.41 11.70 -6.43
C TRP A 306 -11.80 10.31 -6.56
N SER A 307 -10.47 10.23 -6.69
CA SER A 307 -9.77 8.94 -6.76
C SER A 307 -8.53 8.93 -5.87
N LEU A 308 -8.26 7.77 -5.29
CA LEU A 308 -6.99 7.46 -4.63
C LEU A 308 -6.13 6.73 -5.66
N THR A 309 -4.96 7.30 -5.98
CA THR A 309 -4.05 6.71 -6.96
C THR A 309 -2.87 6.06 -6.24
N THR A 310 -2.45 4.90 -6.75
CA THR A 310 -1.30 4.11 -6.29
C THR A 310 -0.10 4.30 -7.20
#